data_AF-A0A0N4T2X0-F1
#
_entry.id   AF-A0A0N4T2X0-F1
#
_cell.length_a   1.000
_cell.length_b   1.000
_cell.length_c   1.000
_cell.angle_alpha   90.00
_cell.angle_beta   90.00
_cell.angle_gamma   90.00
#
_symmetry.space_group_name_H-M   'P 1'
#
loop_
_entity.id
_entity.type
_entity.pdbx_description
1 polymer ?
#
loop_
_entity_poly.entity_id
_entity_poly.type
_entity_poly.pdbx_seq_one_letter_code
_entity_poly.pdbx_strand_id
1 'polypeptide(L)'
;MTSFDNPGLFYQERFFATDEENQDEGRELIAEHKETVELFRNFIREYNVGGFGLVYRDQLKRNCSLGKHHVEISMDDLKGFSEPLANKLHQYPARFLAAFEEAAKLVADEVMQGVEDVIEIHDIQVTLRTNELAHSIRQLKSAQVSRLVKISGIIVAASQVRAKATRISIQCRTCRHTVTNLDLKPGLDGFTLPRSCGANQTTQLQRCPVDPYHIMPDKCHCIDFQTLKLQENPEDVPHGEMPRHMQLYCDRHLTDRVAPGNRVMIVGIYSIKRMFQKQKTTDKTLSGIRAPYIRVLGIHVQTSGPGRAEQRQFTLEEEKIFKDLSKKANIYDLVSQSIAPSIYGAEDIKKSIACLLFGGSRKRLPDGLTRRGDINILLLGDPGTAKSQLLKFVEKVAPIAVYTSGKGSSAAGLTASVNRDPQSRSFIMEGGAMVLADGGIVCIDEFDKMREDDRVAIHEAMEQQTISIAKAGITTTLNSRCSVLAAANSVYGRWDDSKGDENIDFMPTILSRFDMIYIVKDTHDVAHDTYSS
;
A
#
# COMPACT_ATOMS: atom_id res chain seq x y z
N MET A 1 10.92 61.43 -3.36
CA MET A 1 11.77 60.77 -2.35
C MET A 1 11.83 59.30 -2.70
N THR A 2 12.85 58.93 -3.47
CA THR A 2 13.13 57.60 -3.98
C THR A 2 13.48 56.68 -2.79
N SER A 3 12.67 55.65 -2.58
CA SER A 3 12.90 54.65 -1.54
C SER A 3 14.19 53.92 -1.83
N PHE A 4 15.08 53.89 -0.84
CA PHE A 4 16.21 52.97 -0.80
C PHE A 4 15.65 51.54 -0.78
N ASP A 5 15.58 50.91 -1.96
CA ASP A 5 15.27 49.50 -2.08
C ASP A 5 16.38 48.68 -1.41
N ASN A 6 15.97 47.62 -0.69
CA ASN A 6 16.83 46.69 0.02
C ASN A 6 18.10 46.37 -0.82
N PRO A 7 19.31 46.57 -0.28
CA PRO A 7 20.51 46.10 -0.97
C PRO A 7 20.39 44.58 -1.09
N GLY A 8 20.30 44.08 -2.32
CA GLY A 8 20.42 42.66 -2.58
C GLY A 8 21.74 42.18 -2.00
N LEU A 9 21.67 41.26 -1.02
CA LEU A 9 22.86 40.57 -0.52
C LEU A 9 23.31 39.58 -1.59
N PHE A 10 24.21 40.03 -2.46
CA PHE A 10 24.89 39.16 -3.42
C PHE A 10 26.08 38.52 -2.71
N TYR A 11 26.03 37.20 -2.51
CA TYR A 11 27.17 36.45 -2.00
C TYR A 11 28.12 36.16 -3.16
N GLN A 12 29.30 36.78 -3.15
CA GLN A 12 30.37 36.45 -4.10
C GLN A 12 31.32 35.48 -3.38
N GLU A 13 31.55 34.29 -3.95
CA GLU A 13 32.49 33.30 -3.40
C GLU A 13 33.92 33.86 -3.43
N ARG A 14 34.38 34.42 -2.31
CA ARG A 14 35.80 34.79 -2.15
C ARG A 14 36.57 33.55 -1.69
N PHE A 15 37.45 33.08 -2.56
CA PHE A 15 38.25 31.85 -2.43
C PHE A 15 39.41 31.88 -1.42
N PHE A 16 39.48 32.86 -0.50
CA PHE A 16 40.49 32.87 0.57
C PHE A 16 39.92 33.52 1.83
N ALA A 17 39.90 32.77 2.94
CA ALA A 17 39.73 33.32 4.29
C ALA A 17 40.60 32.53 5.26
N THR A 18 41.63 33.20 5.77
CA THR A 18 42.22 32.92 7.09
C THR A 18 41.34 33.59 8.14
N ASP A 19 41.01 32.80 9.17
CA ASP A 19 40.61 33.12 10.54
C ASP A 19 39.29 33.88 10.80
N GLU A 20 38.27 33.15 11.31
CA GLU A 20 37.41 33.57 12.44
C GLU A 20 36.47 32.40 12.89
N GLU A 21 36.86 31.74 13.99
CA GLU A 21 36.43 30.42 14.50
C GLU A 21 34.97 30.28 15.02
N ASN A 22 33.99 31.11 14.60
CA ASN A 22 32.60 30.98 15.08
C ASN A 22 31.50 31.16 14.02
N GLN A 23 31.86 31.29 12.73
CA GLN A 23 30.90 31.30 11.60
C GLN A 23 30.95 30.01 10.75
N ASP A 24 31.76 29.03 11.15
CA ASP A 24 32.12 27.91 10.29
C ASP A 24 31.04 26.83 10.19
N GLU A 25 30.33 26.48 11.26
CA GLU A 25 29.35 25.37 11.21
C GLU A 25 28.24 25.60 10.16
N GLY A 26 27.75 26.84 10.01
CA GLY A 26 26.73 27.17 9.03
C GLY A 26 27.24 27.16 7.59
N ARG A 27 28.50 27.57 7.37
CA ARG A 27 29.14 27.58 6.05
C ARG A 27 29.55 26.18 5.61
N GLU A 28 30.07 25.38 6.55
CA GLU A 28 30.40 23.97 6.33
C GLU A 28 29.15 23.17 5.94
N LEU A 29 28.03 23.34 6.64
CA LEU A 29 26.78 22.65 6.31
C LEU A 29 26.23 22.99 4.91
N ILE A 30 26.46 24.23 4.43
CA ILE A 30 26.07 24.67 3.08
C ILE A 30 27.04 24.10 2.05
N ALA A 31 28.34 24.11 2.33
CA ALA A 31 29.36 23.53 1.45
C ALA A 31 29.15 22.02 1.27
N GLU A 32 28.92 21.29 2.37
CA GLU A 32 28.57 19.87 2.34
C GLU A 32 27.32 19.59 1.50
N HIS A 33 26.31 20.47 1.59
CA HIS A 33 25.07 20.30 0.83
C HIS A 33 25.31 20.46 -0.67
N LYS A 34 26.07 21.50 -1.07
CA LYS A 34 26.44 21.74 -2.48
C LYS A 34 27.27 20.57 -3.04
N GLU A 35 28.28 20.11 -2.31
CA GLU A 35 29.11 18.97 -2.73
C GLU A 35 28.25 17.71 -2.93
N THR A 36 27.31 17.46 -2.01
CA THR A 36 26.37 16.34 -2.12
C THR A 36 25.49 16.46 -3.38
N VAL A 37 24.99 17.65 -3.69
CA VAL A 37 24.18 17.91 -4.91
C VAL A 37 25.00 17.62 -6.16
N GLU A 38 26.28 18.02 -6.21
CA GLU A 38 27.17 17.73 -7.33
C GLU A 38 27.44 16.23 -7.50
N LEU A 39 27.64 15.50 -6.40
CA LEU A 39 27.80 14.05 -6.45
C LEU A 39 26.54 13.34 -7.01
N PHE A 40 25.35 13.74 -6.58
CA PHE A 40 24.10 13.22 -7.14
C PHE A 40 23.90 13.59 -8.60
N ARG A 41 24.30 14.80 -8.99
CA ARG A 41 24.27 15.27 -10.38
C ARG A 41 25.19 14.41 -11.26
N ASN A 42 26.39 14.09 -10.80
CA ASN A 42 27.33 13.22 -11.51
C ASN A 42 26.79 11.79 -11.62
N PHE A 43 26.18 11.27 -10.54
CA PHE A 43 25.53 9.96 -10.56
C PHE A 43 24.46 9.85 -11.66
N ILE A 44 23.55 10.82 -11.78
CA ILE A 44 22.49 10.79 -12.81
C ILE A 44 23.08 10.85 -14.23
N ARG A 45 24.24 11.49 -14.40
CA ARG A 45 24.90 11.66 -15.72
C ARG A 45 25.74 10.49 -16.17
N GLU A 46 26.49 9.91 -15.25
CA GLU A 46 27.59 8.98 -15.55
C GLU A 46 27.22 7.52 -15.28
N TYR A 47 26.05 7.26 -14.70
CA TYR A 47 25.66 5.90 -14.37
C TYR A 47 25.29 5.09 -15.61
N ASN A 48 26.07 4.03 -15.85
CA ASN A 48 25.98 3.16 -17.02
C ASN A 48 25.86 1.71 -16.56
N VAL A 49 24.87 0.96 -17.05
CA VAL A 49 24.76 -0.49 -16.82
C VAL A 49 25.31 -1.22 -18.05
N GLY A 50 26.63 -1.39 -18.12
CA GLY A 50 27.28 -2.31 -19.06
C GLY A 50 26.98 -2.11 -20.56
N GLY A 51 26.68 -0.89 -20.99
CA GLY A 51 26.39 -0.51 -22.39
C GLY A 51 26.39 1.01 -22.60
N PHE A 52 25.97 1.48 -23.79
CA PHE A 52 25.89 2.91 -24.13
C PHE A 52 24.63 3.64 -23.58
N GLY A 53 23.72 2.93 -22.92
CA GLY A 53 22.47 3.49 -22.44
C GLY A 53 22.60 4.17 -21.07
N LEU A 54 22.36 5.48 -21.03
CA LEU A 54 22.28 6.25 -19.78
C LEU A 54 20.87 6.11 -19.20
N VAL A 55 20.66 5.08 -18.39
CA VAL A 55 19.32 4.66 -17.91
C VAL A 55 18.53 5.81 -17.29
N TYR A 56 19.13 6.52 -16.33
CA TYR A 56 18.45 7.58 -15.58
C TYR A 56 18.25 8.86 -16.40
N ARG A 57 19.22 9.24 -17.22
CA ARG A 57 19.11 10.40 -18.12
C ARG A 57 18.02 10.19 -19.16
N ASP A 58 17.98 9.00 -19.78
CA ASP A 58 16.96 8.65 -20.78
C ASP A 58 15.58 8.49 -20.14
N GLN A 59 15.50 7.97 -18.91
CA GLN A 59 14.26 7.94 -18.15
C GLN A 59 13.75 9.34 -17.84
N LEU A 60 14.62 10.25 -17.38
CA LEU A 60 14.26 11.63 -17.07
C LEU A 60 13.79 12.35 -18.33
N LYS A 61 14.53 12.25 -19.44
CA LYS A 61 14.15 12.83 -20.74
C LYS A 61 12.77 12.34 -21.20
N ARG A 62 12.53 11.02 -21.15
CA ARG A 62 11.23 10.41 -21.50
C ARG A 62 10.11 10.93 -20.60
N ASN A 63 10.35 10.96 -19.29
CA ASN A 63 9.36 11.37 -18.31
C ASN A 63 9.00 12.86 -18.44
N CYS A 64 10.00 13.73 -18.60
CA CYS A 64 9.79 15.15 -18.88
C CYS A 64 9.03 15.37 -20.20
N SER A 65 9.37 14.64 -21.27
CA SER A 65 8.64 14.73 -22.54
C SER A 65 7.17 14.30 -22.43
N LEU A 66 6.85 13.41 -21.48
CA LEU A 66 5.49 12.95 -21.18
C LEU A 66 4.76 13.83 -20.14
N GLY A 67 5.39 14.91 -19.65
CA GLY A 67 4.85 15.75 -18.57
C GLY A 67 4.80 15.06 -17.20
N LYS A 68 5.52 13.96 -17.02
CA LYS A 68 5.60 13.22 -15.75
C LYS A 68 6.88 13.63 -15.02
N HIS A 69 6.77 14.47 -13.99
CA HIS A 69 7.92 14.97 -13.24
C HIS A 69 8.35 14.00 -12.12
N HIS A 70 8.69 12.75 -12.47
CA HIS A 70 9.24 11.78 -11.52
C HIS A 70 10.38 10.97 -12.12
N VAL A 71 11.31 10.52 -11.27
CA VAL A 71 12.40 9.60 -11.64
C VAL A 71 12.41 8.45 -10.64
N GLU A 72 12.53 7.21 -11.12
CA GLU A 72 12.65 6.03 -10.27
C GLU A 72 14.11 5.60 -10.22
N ILE A 73 14.68 5.51 -9.03
CA ILE A 73 16.11 5.25 -8.81
C ILE A 73 16.28 4.02 -7.94
N SER A 74 17.16 3.12 -8.37
CA SER A 74 17.51 1.92 -7.60
C SER A 74 18.60 2.24 -6.58
N MET A 75 18.40 1.80 -5.34
CA MET A 75 19.37 1.98 -4.25
C MET A 75 20.64 1.16 -4.47
N ASP A 76 20.52 0.00 -5.12
CA ASP A 76 21.66 -0.87 -5.42
C ASP A 76 22.63 -0.21 -6.42
N ASP A 77 22.09 0.52 -7.39
CA ASP A 77 22.85 1.29 -8.37
C ASP A 77 23.64 2.42 -7.70
N LEU A 78 23.02 3.11 -6.73
CA LEU A 78 23.67 4.15 -5.94
C LEU A 78 24.81 3.57 -5.08
N LYS A 79 24.61 2.38 -4.50
CA LYS A 79 25.67 1.67 -3.77
C LYS A 79 26.83 1.29 -4.68
N GLY A 80 26.54 0.85 -5.91
CA GLY A 80 27.56 0.49 -6.89
C GLY A 80 28.42 1.66 -7.37
N PHE A 81 27.83 2.87 -7.46
CA PHE A 81 28.57 4.08 -7.80
C PHE A 81 29.33 4.67 -6.60
N SER A 82 28.65 4.81 -5.46
CA SER A 82 29.21 5.42 -4.27
C SER A 82 28.56 4.88 -2.99
N GLU A 83 29.26 3.96 -2.32
CA GLU A 83 28.89 3.43 -1.01
C GLU A 83 28.70 4.50 0.09
N PRO A 84 29.56 5.53 0.24
CA PRO A 84 29.39 6.51 1.32
C PRO A 84 28.11 7.35 1.15
N LEU A 85 27.73 7.67 -0.09
CA LEU A 85 26.52 8.44 -0.39
C LEU A 85 25.25 7.61 -0.09
N ALA A 86 25.26 6.34 -0.46
CA ALA A 86 24.18 5.40 -0.16
C ALA A 86 23.98 5.24 1.36
N ASN A 87 25.06 5.11 2.13
CA ASN A 87 25.00 5.03 3.59
C ASN A 87 24.47 6.33 4.23
N LYS A 88 24.91 7.49 3.75
CA LYS A 88 24.39 8.80 4.18
C LYS A 88 22.90 8.96 3.88
N LEU A 89 22.45 8.54 2.68
CA LEU A 89 21.04 8.56 2.28
C LEU A 89 20.18 7.63 3.14
N HIS A 90 20.70 6.46 3.54
CA HIS A 90 19.98 5.53 4.41
C HIS A 90 19.81 6.08 5.84
N GLN A 91 20.83 6.77 6.37
CA GLN A 91 20.82 7.36 7.72
C GLN A 91 19.98 8.63 7.82
N TYR A 92 20.09 9.56 6.85
CA TYR A 92 19.43 10.87 6.88
C TYR A 92 18.63 11.17 5.60
N PRO A 93 17.66 10.33 5.21
CA PRO A 93 16.98 10.43 3.92
C PRO A 93 16.29 11.78 3.70
N ALA A 94 15.72 12.40 4.74
CA ALA A 94 14.97 13.65 4.58
C ALA A 94 15.80 14.84 4.05
N ARG A 95 17.07 14.95 4.45
CA ARG A 95 17.98 16.03 3.97
C ARG A 95 18.52 15.70 2.58
N PHE A 96 18.97 14.46 2.40
CA PHE A 96 19.59 14.01 1.15
C PHE A 96 18.59 13.90 -0.01
N LEU A 97 17.32 13.60 0.25
CA LEU A 97 16.29 13.59 -0.79
C LEU A 97 16.01 14.99 -1.35
N ALA A 98 16.03 16.04 -0.52
CA ALA A 98 15.87 17.41 -1.00
C ALA A 98 17.04 17.80 -1.92
N ALA A 99 18.26 17.45 -1.53
CA ALA A 99 19.45 17.60 -2.37
C ALA A 99 19.30 16.84 -3.69
N PHE A 100 18.70 15.65 -3.65
CA PHE A 100 18.55 14.79 -4.82
C PHE A 100 17.48 15.33 -5.80
N GLU A 101 16.37 15.88 -5.29
CA GLU A 101 15.36 16.57 -6.11
C GLU A 101 15.96 17.80 -6.80
N GLU A 102 16.82 18.55 -6.11
CA GLU A 102 17.55 19.69 -6.70
C GLU A 102 18.53 19.25 -7.79
N ALA A 103 19.35 18.22 -7.52
CA ALA A 103 20.26 17.65 -8.52
C ALA A 103 19.51 17.14 -9.76
N ALA A 104 18.38 16.45 -9.55
CA ALA A 104 17.54 15.95 -10.64
C ALA A 104 16.96 17.10 -11.48
N LYS A 105 16.57 18.21 -10.85
CA LYS A 105 16.10 19.42 -11.54
C LYS A 105 17.20 20.03 -12.41
N LEU A 106 18.41 20.20 -11.89
CA LEU A 106 19.52 20.75 -12.67
C LEU A 106 19.86 19.88 -13.90
N VAL A 107 19.82 18.55 -13.75
CA VAL A 107 20.04 17.64 -14.89
C VAL A 107 18.87 17.70 -15.88
N ALA A 108 17.64 17.83 -15.39
CA ALA A 108 16.46 17.99 -16.24
C ALA A 108 16.57 19.25 -17.10
N ASP A 109 16.93 20.37 -16.49
CA ASP A 109 17.05 21.67 -17.16
C ASP A 109 18.06 21.57 -18.32
N GLU A 110 19.23 20.96 -18.10
CA GLU A 110 20.24 20.79 -19.14
C GLU A 110 19.82 19.85 -20.27
N VAL A 111 19.09 18.77 -19.96
CA VAL A 111 18.60 17.83 -20.97
C VAL A 111 17.47 18.44 -21.80
N MET A 112 16.67 19.34 -21.19
CA MET A 112 15.53 20.00 -21.82
C MET A 112 15.88 21.31 -22.52
N GLN A 113 17.03 21.92 -22.25
CA GLN A 113 17.53 23.13 -22.94
C GLN A 113 17.60 23.01 -24.48
N GLY A 114 17.48 21.80 -25.05
CA GLY A 114 17.38 21.56 -26.48
C GLY A 114 15.96 21.41 -27.06
N VAL A 115 14.91 21.53 -26.26
CA VAL A 115 13.50 21.40 -26.68
C VAL A 115 12.80 22.74 -26.44
N GLU A 116 12.42 23.44 -27.51
CA GLU A 116 12.01 24.87 -27.51
C GLU A 116 10.69 25.22 -26.78
N ASP A 117 10.04 24.28 -26.09
CA ASP A 117 8.80 24.55 -25.33
C ASP A 117 9.06 24.45 -23.81
N VAL A 118 9.69 25.48 -23.23
CA VAL A 118 9.91 25.54 -21.77
C VAL A 118 8.63 26.01 -21.08
N ILE A 119 7.73 25.07 -20.81
CA ILE A 119 6.74 25.19 -19.74
C ILE A 119 7.54 25.16 -18.42
N GLU A 120 7.27 26.12 -17.51
CA GLU A 120 7.91 26.23 -16.20
C GLU A 120 8.20 24.86 -15.58
N ILE A 121 9.48 24.54 -15.37
CA ILE A 121 9.89 23.21 -14.91
C ILE A 121 9.46 23.05 -13.45
N HIS A 122 8.41 22.25 -13.28
CA HIS A 122 7.84 21.88 -11.98
C HIS A 122 8.83 21.02 -11.18
N ASP A 123 8.70 21.05 -9.86
CA ASP A 123 9.55 20.25 -8.96
C ASP A 123 9.49 18.76 -9.32
N ILE A 124 10.66 18.15 -9.52
CA ILE A 124 10.79 16.72 -9.85
C ILE A 124 10.76 15.90 -8.55
N GLN A 125 9.98 14.82 -8.56
CA GLN A 125 9.93 13.86 -7.46
C GLN A 125 10.87 12.69 -7.71
N VAL A 126 11.81 12.46 -6.80
CA VAL A 126 12.64 11.24 -6.82
C VAL A 126 11.92 10.13 -6.07
N THR A 127 11.81 8.97 -6.69
CA THR A 127 11.25 7.76 -6.08
C THR A 127 12.32 6.69 -5.98
N LEU A 128 12.34 5.97 -4.86
CA LEU A 128 13.39 4.98 -4.57
C LEU A 128 12.86 3.55 -4.68
N ARG A 129 13.66 2.68 -5.30
CA ARG A 129 13.47 1.23 -5.34
C ARG A 129 14.65 0.55 -4.66
N THR A 130 14.39 -0.41 -3.78
CA THR A 130 15.44 -1.21 -3.14
C THR A 130 15.07 -2.69 -3.23
N ASN A 131 16.06 -3.54 -3.52
CA ASN A 131 15.90 -4.99 -3.52
C ASN A 131 16.22 -5.63 -2.18
N GLU A 132 16.53 -4.84 -1.15
CA GLU A 132 16.74 -5.33 0.22
C GLU A 132 15.54 -6.12 0.75
N LEU A 133 15.77 -6.98 1.73
CA LEU A 133 14.70 -7.73 2.39
C LEU A 133 13.74 -6.75 3.08
N ALA A 134 12.44 -7.03 3.00
CA ALA A 134 11.43 -6.23 3.66
C ALA A 134 11.36 -6.55 5.15
N HIS A 135 11.17 -5.52 5.96
CA HIS A 135 10.92 -5.64 7.38
C HIS A 135 9.42 -5.81 7.65
N SER A 136 9.08 -6.70 8.59
CA SER A 136 7.72 -6.77 9.15
C SER A 136 7.42 -5.50 9.96
N ILE A 137 6.16 -5.08 9.95
CA ILE A 137 5.67 -3.91 10.72
C ILE A 137 5.98 -4.06 12.21
N ARG A 138 6.06 -5.29 12.74
CA ARG A 138 6.37 -5.56 14.16
C ARG A 138 7.82 -5.30 14.53
N GLN A 139 8.74 -5.38 13.56
CA GLN A 139 10.16 -5.13 13.77
C GLN A 139 10.47 -3.63 13.82
N LEU A 140 9.54 -2.77 13.37
CA LEU A 140 9.68 -1.33 13.40
C LEU A 140 9.70 -0.80 14.84
N LYS A 141 10.90 -0.46 15.31
CA LYS A 141 11.16 0.11 16.65
C LYS A 141 11.66 1.55 16.56
N SER A 142 11.83 2.19 17.72
CA SER A 142 12.35 3.55 17.85
C SER A 142 13.72 3.75 17.17
N ALA A 143 14.57 2.73 17.12
CA ALA A 143 15.89 2.80 16.48
C ALA A 143 15.86 3.09 14.97
N GLN A 144 14.74 2.81 14.30
CA GLN A 144 14.56 3.03 12.87
C GLN A 144 13.86 4.36 12.54
N VAL A 145 13.55 5.18 13.56
CA VAL A 145 12.95 6.50 13.35
C VAL A 145 13.90 7.39 12.55
N SER A 146 13.33 8.10 11.59
CA SER A 146 14.01 8.98 10.63
C SER A 146 14.97 8.28 9.67
N ARG A 147 14.96 6.94 9.60
CA ARG A 147 15.74 6.15 8.65
C ARG A 147 14.89 5.61 7.50
N LEU A 148 15.57 5.22 6.43
CA LEU A 148 14.95 4.55 5.30
C LEU A 148 14.59 3.11 5.68
N VAL A 149 13.34 2.72 5.47
CA VAL A 149 12.86 1.35 5.72
C VAL A 149 12.08 0.83 4.53
N LYS A 150 12.22 -0.48 4.26
CA LYS A 150 11.39 -1.21 3.31
C LYS A 150 10.42 -2.10 4.08
N ILE A 151 9.14 -1.99 3.77
CA ILE A 151 8.07 -2.78 4.42
C ILE A 151 7.20 -3.43 3.36
N SER A 152 6.69 -4.61 3.69
CA SER A 152 5.66 -5.32 2.93
C SER A 152 4.33 -5.24 3.69
N GLY A 153 3.22 -5.22 2.96
CA GLY A 153 1.90 -5.29 3.55
C GLY A 153 0.77 -5.18 2.54
N ILE A 154 -0.46 -5.22 3.05
CA ILE A 154 -1.68 -5.04 2.26
C ILE A 154 -2.27 -3.67 2.57
N ILE A 155 -2.67 -2.92 1.55
CA ILE A 155 -3.38 -1.67 1.78
C ILE A 155 -4.84 -1.98 2.08
N VAL A 156 -5.30 -1.62 3.27
CA VAL A 156 -6.68 -1.86 3.73
C VAL A 156 -7.60 -0.74 3.26
N ALA A 157 -7.10 0.48 3.34
CA ALA A 157 -7.90 1.68 3.16
C ALA A 157 -7.09 2.79 2.51
N ALA A 158 -7.74 3.51 1.61
CA ALA A 158 -7.20 4.70 0.96
C ALA A 158 -8.14 5.88 1.25
N SER A 159 -7.57 7.03 1.64
CA SER A 159 -8.32 8.28 1.70
C SER A 159 -8.50 8.87 0.31
N GLN A 160 -9.45 9.81 0.17
CA GLN A 160 -9.50 10.69 -0.98
C GLN A 160 -8.23 11.56 -1.06
N VAL A 161 -7.86 11.95 -2.29
CA VAL A 161 -6.75 12.86 -2.55
C VAL A 161 -7.10 14.25 -2.04
N ARG A 162 -6.15 14.90 -1.36
CA ARG A 162 -6.30 16.23 -0.77
C ARG A 162 -5.13 17.11 -1.19
N ALA A 163 -5.36 18.41 -1.26
CA ALA A 163 -4.29 19.37 -1.52
C ALA A 163 -3.58 19.78 -0.23
N LYS A 164 -2.24 19.79 -0.24
CA LYS A 164 -1.38 20.34 0.81
C LYS A 164 -0.45 21.39 0.20
N ALA A 165 -0.31 22.54 0.85
CA ALA A 165 0.67 23.53 0.43
C ALA A 165 2.12 23.07 0.71
N THR A 166 3.02 23.25 -0.25
CA THR A 166 4.48 23.14 -0.06
C THR A 166 5.08 24.49 0.27
N ARG A 167 4.66 25.53 -0.48
CA ARG A 167 5.06 26.92 -0.25
C ARG A 167 3.83 27.73 0.09
N ILE A 168 3.88 28.42 1.22
CA ILE A 168 2.83 29.35 1.62
C ILE A 168 3.33 30.78 1.59
N SER A 169 2.44 31.68 1.17
CA SER A 169 2.64 33.12 1.30
C SER A 169 1.73 33.61 2.40
N ILE A 170 2.28 34.30 3.40
CA ILE A 170 1.51 34.85 4.52
C ILE A 170 1.49 36.37 4.43
N GLN A 171 0.34 36.96 4.73
CA GLN A 171 0.16 38.40 4.78
C GLN A 171 -0.40 38.82 6.13
N CYS A 172 0.20 39.85 6.72
CA CYS A 172 -0.33 40.43 7.94
C CYS A 172 -1.58 41.27 7.67
N ARG A 173 -2.60 41.10 8.51
CA ARG A 173 -3.86 41.85 8.42
C ARG A 173 -3.70 43.36 8.67
N THR A 174 -2.77 43.74 9.55
CA THR A 174 -2.56 45.14 9.97
C THR A 174 -1.45 45.82 9.16
N CYS A 175 -0.23 45.27 9.19
CA CYS A 175 0.96 45.85 8.55
C CYS A 175 0.97 45.65 7.00
N ARG A 176 0.06 44.82 6.43
CA ARG A 176 0.05 44.34 5.03
C ARG A 176 1.34 43.71 4.52
N HIS A 177 2.33 43.58 5.39
CA HIS A 177 3.61 42.95 5.12
C HIS A 177 3.39 41.49 4.70
N THR A 178 3.92 41.15 3.54
CA THR A 178 3.86 39.82 2.95
C THR A 178 5.20 39.12 3.10
N VAL A 179 5.18 37.93 3.68
CA VAL A 179 6.31 36.99 3.63
C VAL A 179 5.93 35.92 2.61
N THR A 180 6.64 35.90 1.49
CA THR A 180 6.41 34.96 0.38
C THR A 180 7.31 33.74 0.50
N ASN A 181 6.89 32.62 -0.11
CA ASN A 181 7.70 31.41 -0.27
C ASN A 181 8.22 30.82 1.04
N LEU A 182 7.35 30.72 2.05
CA LEU A 182 7.71 29.99 3.25
C LEU A 182 7.54 28.49 2.99
N ASP A 183 8.66 27.77 2.98
CA ASP A 183 8.68 26.32 2.76
C ASP A 183 8.12 25.58 3.97
N LEU A 184 7.11 24.75 3.72
CA LEU A 184 6.53 23.85 4.70
C LEU A 184 7.28 22.52 4.70
N LYS A 185 7.62 22.05 5.91
CA LYS A 185 8.24 20.73 6.04
C LYS A 185 7.32 19.64 5.45
N PRO A 186 7.88 18.70 4.68
CA PRO A 186 7.11 17.57 4.17
C PRO A 186 6.63 16.68 5.33
N GLY A 187 5.42 16.10 5.21
CA GLY A 187 4.80 15.25 6.23
C GLY A 187 3.48 15.78 6.80
N LEU A 188 2.95 15.11 7.83
CA LEU A 188 1.64 15.43 8.41
C LEU A 188 1.69 16.49 9.53
N ASP A 189 2.83 17.14 9.73
CA ASP A 189 2.99 18.13 10.80
C ASP A 189 2.36 19.48 10.39
N GLY A 190 1.71 20.13 11.35
CA GLY A 190 1.06 21.41 11.13
C GLY A 190 2.08 22.55 11.06
N PHE A 191 1.82 23.55 10.22
CA PHE A 191 2.59 24.79 10.23
C PHE A 191 2.09 25.72 11.34
N THR A 192 2.98 26.14 12.22
CA THR A 192 2.68 27.20 13.20
C THR A 192 2.98 28.55 12.59
N LEU A 193 1.95 29.39 12.49
CA LEU A 193 2.12 30.77 12.06
C LEU A 193 3.02 31.54 13.05
N PRO A 194 3.89 32.44 12.55
CA PRO A 194 4.68 33.31 13.41
C PRO A 194 3.78 34.19 14.29
N ARG A 195 4.13 34.32 15.57
CA ARG A 195 3.32 35.09 16.54
C ARG A 195 3.49 36.61 16.46
N SER A 196 4.57 37.09 15.84
CA SER A 196 4.91 38.51 15.70
C SER A 196 5.07 38.91 14.22
N CYS A 197 4.52 40.08 13.82
CA CYS A 197 4.77 40.66 12.48
C CYS A 197 6.29 40.95 12.37
N GLY A 198 6.92 40.40 11.32
CA GLY A 198 8.33 40.61 10.97
C GLY A 198 8.61 41.92 10.23
N ALA A 199 7.62 42.79 10.04
CA ALA A 199 7.86 44.13 9.51
C ALA A 199 8.66 44.95 10.53
N ASN A 200 9.66 45.70 10.03
CA ASN A 200 10.42 46.64 10.85
C ASN A 200 9.46 47.63 11.51
N GLN A 201 9.33 47.52 12.84
CA GLN A 201 8.42 48.33 13.65
C GLN A 201 8.86 49.80 13.76
N THR A 202 9.95 50.18 13.09
CA THR A 202 10.56 51.51 13.19
C THR A 202 9.74 52.62 12.52
N THR A 203 8.76 52.28 11.66
CA THR A 203 8.05 53.28 10.83
C THR A 203 6.52 53.23 10.96
N GLN A 204 5.95 52.38 11.82
CA GLN A 204 4.48 52.25 11.95
C GLN A 204 3.99 52.61 13.36
N LEU A 205 3.03 53.56 13.44
CA LEU A 205 2.42 54.06 14.68
C LEU A 205 1.54 53.02 15.42
N GLN A 206 1.25 51.87 14.81
CA GLN A 206 0.31 50.88 15.37
C GLN A 206 0.97 49.50 15.44
N ARG A 207 1.19 49.00 16.66
CA ARG A 207 1.72 47.64 16.88
C ARG A 207 0.72 46.62 16.35
N CYS A 208 1.22 45.66 15.58
CA CYS A 208 0.41 44.54 15.11
C CYS A 208 -0.03 43.67 16.30
N PRO A 209 -1.25 43.11 16.27
CA PRO A 209 -1.70 42.16 17.27
C PRO A 209 -0.87 40.86 17.22
N VAL A 210 -0.96 40.06 18.30
CA VAL A 210 -0.38 38.71 18.33
C VAL A 210 -1.13 37.83 17.32
N ASP A 211 -0.39 37.00 16.58
CA ASP A 211 -0.88 36.15 15.48
C ASP A 211 -1.59 36.93 14.33
N PRO A 212 -0.95 37.94 13.71
CA PRO A 212 -1.65 38.82 12.78
C PRO A 212 -1.68 38.30 11.33
N TYR A 213 -1.01 37.18 11.05
CA TYR A 213 -0.85 36.62 9.71
C TYR A 213 -2.07 35.79 9.29
N HIS A 214 -2.50 35.98 8.05
CA HIS A 214 -3.34 35.01 7.33
C HIS A 214 -2.56 34.42 6.14
N ILE A 215 -2.95 33.23 5.73
CA ILE A 215 -2.39 32.57 4.54
C ILE A 215 -3.10 33.13 3.31
N MET A 216 -2.34 33.53 2.30
CA MET A 216 -2.84 34.00 1.01
C MET A 216 -2.94 32.81 0.04
N PRO A 217 -4.13 32.23 -0.18
CA PRO A 217 -4.27 31.01 -0.99
C PRO A 217 -3.84 31.21 -2.44
N ASP A 218 -4.04 32.41 -3.00
CA ASP A 218 -3.73 32.73 -4.40
C ASP A 218 -2.23 32.64 -4.74
N LYS A 219 -1.36 32.77 -3.73
CA LYS A 219 0.11 32.73 -3.87
C LYS A 219 0.71 31.50 -3.21
N CYS A 220 -0.09 30.48 -2.96
CA CYS A 220 0.36 29.21 -2.40
C CYS A 220 0.65 28.22 -3.52
N HIS A 221 1.75 27.47 -3.38
CA HIS A 221 1.99 26.30 -4.20
C HIS A 221 1.48 25.06 -3.46
N CYS A 222 0.59 24.31 -4.12
CA CYS A 222 -0.08 23.14 -3.55
C CYS A 222 0.29 21.88 -4.31
N ILE A 223 0.47 20.79 -3.55
CA ILE A 223 0.67 19.44 -4.06
C ILE A 223 -0.44 18.54 -3.57
N ASP A 224 -0.72 17.50 -4.34
CA ASP A 224 -1.62 16.44 -3.91
C ASP A 224 -0.94 15.54 -2.88
N PHE A 225 -1.70 15.16 -1.86
CA PHE A 225 -1.31 14.16 -0.88
C PHE A 225 -2.47 13.20 -0.60
N GLN A 226 -2.10 11.98 -0.26
CA GLN A 226 -3.03 10.92 0.08
C GLN A 226 -2.54 10.17 1.31
N THR A 227 -3.48 9.75 2.16
CA THR A 227 -3.18 8.89 3.30
C THR A 227 -3.69 7.48 3.03
N LEU A 228 -2.79 6.49 3.15
CA LEU A 228 -3.12 5.08 2.99
C LEU A 228 -2.97 4.38 4.34
N LYS A 229 -3.73 3.30 4.57
CA LYS A 229 -3.57 2.42 5.72
C LYS A 229 -2.99 1.09 5.26
N LEU A 230 -1.78 0.80 5.73
CA LEU A 230 -1.10 -0.47 5.50
C LEU A 230 -1.40 -1.42 6.66
N GLN A 231 -1.71 -2.67 6.37
CA GLN A 231 -1.79 -3.75 7.33
C GLN A 231 -0.70 -4.79 7.03
N GLU A 232 -0.21 -5.43 8.09
CA GLU A 232 0.71 -6.56 7.97
C GLU A 232 0.09 -7.71 7.17
N ASN A 233 0.90 -8.48 6.46
CA ASN A 233 0.41 -9.67 5.77
C ASN A 233 -0.08 -10.70 6.80
N PRO A 234 -1.18 -11.42 6.52
CA PRO A 234 -1.72 -12.42 7.46
C PRO A 234 -0.71 -13.52 7.79
N GLU A 235 0.21 -13.83 6.88
CA GLU A 235 1.28 -14.82 7.03
C GLU A 235 2.33 -14.41 8.09
N ASP A 236 2.55 -13.11 8.27
CA ASP A 236 3.54 -12.56 9.22
C ASP A 236 2.96 -12.39 10.64
N VAL A 237 1.65 -12.62 10.82
CA VAL A 237 0.97 -12.42 12.10
C VAL A 237 1.17 -13.65 12.99
N PRO A 238 1.77 -13.51 14.19
CA PRO A 238 1.88 -14.61 15.12
C PRO A 238 0.50 -15.05 15.62
N HIS A 239 0.33 -16.36 15.81
CA HIS A 239 -0.94 -16.93 16.26
C HIS A 239 -1.40 -16.31 17.59
N GLY A 240 -2.63 -15.81 17.62
CA GLY A 240 -3.28 -15.27 18.82
C GLY A 240 -3.15 -13.75 19.00
N GLU A 241 -2.39 -13.05 18.15
CA GLU A 241 -2.34 -11.57 18.17
C GLU A 241 -3.18 -10.94 17.06
N MET A 242 -3.70 -9.74 17.34
CA MET A 242 -4.36 -8.93 16.31
C MET A 242 -3.33 -8.35 15.32
N PRO A 243 -3.63 -8.33 14.02
CA PRO A 243 -2.77 -7.72 13.00
C PRO A 243 -2.62 -6.22 13.26
N ARG A 244 -1.39 -5.72 13.11
CA ARG A 244 -1.10 -4.28 13.27
C ARG A 244 -1.27 -3.55 11.95
N HIS A 245 -1.68 -2.28 12.04
CA HIS A 245 -1.78 -1.40 10.89
C HIS A 245 -0.99 -0.11 11.12
N MET A 246 -0.53 0.51 10.03
CA MET A 246 0.28 1.72 10.01
C MET A 246 -0.29 2.72 8.99
N GLN A 247 -0.20 4.01 9.29
CA GLN A 247 -0.59 5.06 8.34
C GLN A 247 0.59 5.44 7.43
N LEU A 248 0.33 5.50 6.14
CA LEU A 248 1.26 5.93 5.11
C LEU A 248 0.86 7.32 4.62
N TYR A 249 1.86 8.14 4.31
CA TYR A 249 1.71 9.43 3.67
C TYR A 249 2.34 9.37 2.28
N CYS A 250 1.53 9.59 1.24
CA CYS A 250 1.95 9.61 -0.16
C CYS A 250 1.81 11.02 -0.71
N ASP A 251 2.79 11.48 -1.47
CA ASP A 251 2.86 12.81 -2.08
C ASP A 251 2.94 12.76 -3.62
N ARG A 252 2.42 13.82 -4.26
CA ARG A 252 2.53 14.09 -5.70
C ARG A 252 2.13 12.87 -6.56
N HIS A 253 3.07 12.27 -7.31
CA HIS A 253 2.81 11.20 -8.28
C HIS A 253 2.52 9.83 -7.66
N LEU A 254 2.70 9.69 -6.35
CA LEU A 254 2.40 8.46 -5.61
C LEU A 254 0.92 8.40 -5.18
N THR A 255 0.18 9.49 -5.34
CA THR A 255 -1.27 9.53 -5.10
C THR A 255 -2.02 8.73 -6.17
N ASP A 256 -3.13 8.11 -5.77
CA ASP A 256 -4.04 7.33 -6.61
C ASP A 256 -3.39 6.16 -7.40
N ARG A 257 -2.18 5.74 -7.00
CA ARG A 257 -1.49 4.59 -7.63
C ARG A 257 -1.95 3.23 -7.13
N VAL A 258 -2.52 3.18 -5.92
CA VAL A 258 -2.87 1.90 -5.31
C VAL A 258 -4.30 1.86 -4.80
N ALA A 259 -5.03 0.86 -5.28
CA ALA A 259 -6.33 0.49 -4.76
C ALA A 259 -6.20 -0.33 -3.45
N PRO A 260 -7.17 -0.20 -2.52
CA PRO A 260 -7.24 -1.07 -1.35
C PRO A 260 -7.41 -2.55 -1.78
N GLY A 261 -6.83 -3.46 -1.00
CA GLY A 261 -6.77 -4.91 -1.28
C GLY A 261 -5.48 -5.39 -1.96
N ASN A 262 -4.65 -4.46 -2.44
CA ASN A 262 -3.40 -4.83 -3.10
C ASN A 262 -2.25 -5.02 -2.10
N ARG A 263 -1.43 -6.06 -2.37
CA ARG A 263 -0.14 -6.27 -1.73
C ARG A 263 0.89 -5.30 -2.31
N VAL A 264 1.58 -4.59 -1.43
CA VAL A 264 2.55 -3.57 -1.80
C VAL A 264 3.86 -3.73 -1.05
N MET A 265 4.93 -3.38 -1.75
CA MET A 265 6.24 -3.16 -1.16
C MET A 265 6.46 -1.65 -1.13
N ILE A 266 6.70 -1.11 0.05
CA ILE A 266 6.82 0.32 0.27
C ILE A 266 8.22 0.61 0.77
N VAL A 267 8.88 1.56 0.11
CA VAL A 267 10.11 2.18 0.58
C VAL A 267 9.73 3.54 1.14
N GLY A 268 10.06 3.78 2.41
CA GLY A 268 9.66 5.00 3.08
C GLY A 268 10.51 5.35 4.29
N ILE A 269 10.25 6.53 4.84
CA ILE A 269 10.90 7.05 6.03
C ILE A 269 9.95 6.85 7.21
N TYR A 270 10.40 6.11 8.22
CA TYR A 270 9.64 5.94 9.45
C TYR A 270 9.66 7.23 10.27
N SER A 271 8.54 7.94 10.34
CA SER A 271 8.42 9.26 10.94
C SER A 271 7.39 9.27 12.07
N ILE A 272 7.44 10.30 12.90
CA ILE A 272 6.52 10.47 14.02
C ILE A 272 5.74 11.78 13.86
N LYS A 273 4.44 11.75 14.13
CA LYS A 273 3.59 12.94 14.18
C LYS A 273 3.13 13.23 15.60
N ARG A 274 2.95 14.51 15.90
CA ARG A 274 2.32 14.93 17.15
C ARG A 274 0.85 14.53 17.11
N MET A 275 0.40 13.81 18.13
CA MET A 275 -1.04 13.58 18.30
C MET A 275 -1.66 14.86 18.87
N PHE A 276 -2.53 15.50 18.09
CA PHE A 276 -3.45 16.49 18.64
C PHE A 276 -4.53 15.76 19.43
N GLN A 277 -4.24 15.40 20.68
CA GLN A 277 -5.31 15.09 21.61
C GLN A 277 -6.08 16.39 21.86
N LYS A 278 -7.36 16.43 21.48
CA LYS A 278 -8.31 17.40 22.03
C LYS A 278 -8.49 17.08 23.52
N GLN A 279 -7.54 17.45 24.36
CA GLN A 279 -7.75 17.43 25.80
C GLN A 279 -8.69 18.59 26.15
N LYS A 280 -9.95 18.23 26.44
CA LYS A 280 -10.77 19.01 27.36
C LYS A 280 -10.09 18.95 28.73
N THR A 281 -9.78 20.13 29.26
CA THR A 281 -9.61 20.46 30.69
C THR A 281 -8.53 19.72 31.51
N THR A 282 -7.60 20.54 32.03
CA THR A 282 -7.02 20.50 33.38
C THR A 282 -5.92 19.51 33.79
N ASP A 283 -5.20 18.83 32.90
CA ASP A 283 -3.90 18.23 33.28
C ASP A 283 -2.86 18.31 32.17
N LYS A 284 -1.97 19.30 32.26
CA LYS A 284 -0.80 19.46 31.37
C LYS A 284 0.31 18.48 31.79
N THR A 285 0.06 17.18 31.70
CA THR A 285 1.16 16.23 31.58
C THR A 285 1.59 16.26 30.11
N LEU A 286 2.79 16.78 29.85
CA LEU A 286 3.39 16.82 28.52
C LEU A 286 3.72 15.39 28.08
N SER A 287 2.69 14.64 27.69
CA SER A 287 2.84 13.25 27.25
C SER A 287 3.64 13.25 25.96
N GLY A 288 4.90 12.82 26.02
CA GLY A 288 5.81 12.68 24.87
C GLY A 288 5.40 11.60 23.86
N ILE A 289 4.17 11.09 23.96
CA ILE A 289 3.61 10.04 23.13
C ILE A 289 3.29 10.65 21.75
N ARG A 290 3.92 10.09 20.72
CA ARG A 290 3.74 10.49 19.33
C ARG A 290 3.29 9.29 18.52
N ALA A 291 2.41 9.52 17.55
CA ALA A 291 1.95 8.46 16.66
C ALA A 291 2.95 8.27 15.52
N PRO A 292 3.33 7.03 15.18
CA PRO A 292 4.16 6.77 14.01
C PRO A 292 3.34 6.88 12.72
N TYR A 293 4.03 7.22 11.63
CA TYR A 293 3.54 7.13 10.26
C TYR A 293 4.73 6.98 9.32
N ILE A 294 4.50 6.47 8.11
CA ILE A 294 5.56 6.27 7.14
C ILE A 294 5.36 7.25 6.00
N ARG A 295 6.37 8.10 5.75
CA ARG A 295 6.41 8.91 4.54
C ARG A 295 6.90 8.04 3.41
N VAL A 296 6.08 7.86 2.40
CA VAL A 296 6.39 6.98 1.28
C VAL A 296 7.26 7.71 0.27
N LEU A 297 8.32 7.03 -0.19
CA LEU A 297 9.22 7.52 -1.24
C LEU A 297 9.09 6.70 -2.51
N GLY A 298 8.75 5.42 -2.38
CA GLY A 298 8.52 4.52 -3.50
C GLY A 298 7.47 3.48 -3.14
N ILE A 299 6.55 3.23 -4.06
CA ILE A 299 5.53 2.19 -3.95
C ILE A 299 5.68 1.25 -5.13
N HIS A 300 5.83 -0.04 -4.83
CA HIS A 300 5.79 -1.08 -5.83
C HIS A 300 4.59 -1.99 -5.58
N VAL A 301 3.61 -1.92 -6.47
CA VAL A 301 2.43 -2.80 -6.43
C VAL A 301 2.79 -4.12 -7.09
N GLN A 302 2.62 -5.22 -6.36
CA GLN A 302 2.82 -6.56 -6.90
C GLN A 302 1.63 -6.88 -7.83
N THR A 303 1.74 -6.51 -9.12
CA THR A 303 0.64 -6.58 -10.10
C THR A 303 0.80 -7.69 -11.15
N SER A 304 1.95 -8.36 -11.20
CA SER A 304 2.27 -9.30 -12.28
C SER A 304 1.88 -10.75 -11.94
N GLY A 305 0.77 -11.22 -12.51
CA GLY A 305 0.49 -12.64 -12.77
C GLY A 305 -0.23 -13.45 -11.67
N PRO A 306 -0.79 -14.63 -12.00
CA PRO A 306 -1.51 -15.49 -11.06
C PRO A 306 -0.46 -16.10 -10.12
N GLY A 307 -0.29 -15.49 -8.95
CA GLY A 307 0.81 -15.81 -8.07
C GLY A 307 1.29 -14.57 -7.35
N ARG A 308 0.44 -14.07 -6.45
CA ARG A 308 0.81 -13.10 -5.41
C ARG A 308 1.70 -13.74 -4.32
N ALA A 309 2.58 -14.67 -4.70
CA ALA A 309 3.78 -14.95 -3.93
C ALA A 309 4.85 -14.00 -4.47
N GLU A 310 5.75 -13.54 -3.61
CA GLU A 310 7.01 -12.97 -4.07
C GLU A 310 7.54 -13.80 -5.25
N GLN A 311 8.19 -13.18 -6.23
CA GLN A 311 9.24 -13.91 -6.94
C GLN A 311 10.29 -14.27 -5.87
N ARG A 312 10.03 -15.29 -5.06
CA ARG A 312 11.10 -16.13 -4.55
C ARG A 312 11.79 -16.56 -5.82
N GLN A 313 12.97 -16.00 -6.06
CA GLN A 313 13.83 -16.48 -7.11
C GLN A 313 14.08 -17.94 -6.76
N PHE A 314 13.37 -18.83 -7.45
CA PHE A 314 13.54 -20.25 -7.22
C PHE A 314 14.98 -20.59 -7.57
N THR A 315 15.61 -21.36 -6.69
CA THR A 315 16.95 -21.86 -7.00
C THR A 315 16.86 -22.83 -8.17
N LEU A 316 17.94 -22.96 -8.94
CA LEU A 316 18.01 -23.93 -10.03
C LEU A 316 17.80 -25.38 -9.54
N GLU A 317 18.03 -25.64 -8.25
CA GLU A 317 17.76 -26.93 -7.60
C GLU A 317 16.27 -27.17 -7.38
N GLU A 318 15.54 -26.17 -6.86
CA GLU A 318 14.08 -26.24 -6.71
C GLU A 318 13.38 -26.44 -8.05
N GLU A 319 13.82 -25.74 -9.10
CA GLU A 319 13.28 -25.94 -10.45
C GLU A 319 13.48 -27.38 -10.97
N LYS A 320 14.62 -28.00 -10.67
CA LYS A 320 14.87 -29.40 -11.02
C LYS A 320 13.91 -30.32 -10.26
N ILE A 321 13.74 -30.11 -8.96
CA ILE A 321 12.80 -30.90 -8.13
C ILE A 321 11.38 -30.79 -8.69
N PHE A 322 10.91 -29.60 -9.07
CA PHE A 322 9.59 -29.42 -9.67
C PHE A 322 9.45 -30.14 -11.02
N LYS A 323 10.48 -30.09 -11.86
CA LYS A 323 10.51 -30.82 -13.15
C LYS A 323 10.54 -32.33 -12.98
N ASP A 324 11.18 -32.83 -11.92
CA ASP A 324 11.23 -34.27 -11.65
C ASP A 324 9.95 -34.76 -10.99
N LEU A 325 9.30 -33.93 -10.16
CA LEU A 325 7.96 -34.20 -9.64
C LEU A 325 6.92 -34.24 -10.77
N SER A 326 6.94 -33.28 -11.71
CA SER A 326 5.95 -33.21 -12.79
C SER A 326 5.99 -34.39 -13.76
N LYS A 327 7.13 -35.10 -13.85
CA LYS A 327 7.27 -36.32 -14.66
C LYS A 327 6.67 -37.57 -14.00
N LYS A 328 6.37 -37.55 -12.69
CA LYS A 328 5.80 -38.71 -12.01
C LYS A 328 4.34 -38.91 -12.43
N ALA A 329 4.00 -40.11 -12.91
CA ALA A 329 2.64 -40.44 -13.37
C ALA A 329 1.58 -40.35 -12.25
N ASN A 330 1.94 -40.65 -11.00
CA ASN A 330 1.01 -40.67 -9.85
C ASN A 330 0.98 -39.35 -9.06
N ILE A 331 1.37 -38.22 -9.68
CA ILE A 331 1.42 -36.93 -8.97
C ILE A 331 0.05 -36.48 -8.47
N TYR A 332 -1.01 -36.72 -9.25
CA TYR A 332 -2.35 -36.30 -8.91
C TYR A 332 -2.87 -36.97 -7.63
N ASP A 333 -2.72 -38.29 -7.54
CA ASP A 333 -3.12 -39.05 -6.36
C ASP A 333 -2.25 -38.68 -5.16
N LEU A 334 -0.94 -38.50 -5.35
CA LEU A 334 -0.03 -38.07 -4.28
C LEU A 334 -0.43 -36.71 -3.70
N VAL A 335 -0.74 -35.73 -4.56
CA VAL A 335 -1.23 -34.41 -4.12
C VAL A 335 -2.56 -34.54 -3.40
N SER A 336 -3.50 -35.33 -3.92
CA SER A 336 -4.81 -35.53 -3.29
C SER A 336 -4.70 -36.16 -1.89
N GLN A 337 -3.80 -37.12 -1.70
CA GLN A 337 -3.54 -37.77 -0.41
C GLN A 337 -2.80 -36.84 0.57
N SER A 338 -2.00 -35.91 0.05
CA SER A 338 -1.31 -34.89 0.86
C SER A 338 -2.24 -33.81 1.40
N ILE A 339 -3.44 -33.64 0.80
CA ILE A 339 -4.44 -32.68 1.27
C ILE A 339 -5.17 -33.26 2.47
N ALA A 340 -5.06 -32.58 3.61
CA ALA A 340 -5.66 -32.95 4.89
C ALA A 340 -5.41 -34.44 5.26
N PRO A 341 -4.17 -34.82 5.59
CA PRO A 341 -3.84 -36.20 5.96
C PRO A 341 -4.49 -36.64 7.28
N SER A 342 -4.94 -35.69 8.11
CA SER A 342 -5.64 -35.97 9.36
C SER A 342 -7.08 -36.43 9.18
N ILE A 343 -7.66 -36.30 7.98
CA ILE A 343 -9.05 -36.67 7.69
C ILE A 343 -9.04 -37.94 6.86
N TYR A 344 -9.67 -38.99 7.35
CA TYR A 344 -9.85 -40.23 6.62
C TYR A 344 -10.94 -40.11 5.55
N GLY A 345 -10.75 -40.78 4.41
CA GLY A 345 -11.71 -40.80 3.30
C GLY A 345 -11.80 -39.49 2.50
N ALA A 346 -12.96 -39.32 1.85
CA ALA A 346 -13.33 -38.16 1.01
C ALA A 346 -12.34 -37.83 -0.12
N GLU A 347 -11.88 -38.86 -0.85
CA GLU A 347 -10.89 -38.70 -1.93
C GLU A 347 -11.36 -37.72 -3.02
N ASP A 348 -12.63 -37.78 -3.42
CA ASP A 348 -13.17 -36.91 -4.47
C ASP A 348 -13.19 -35.43 -4.03
N ILE A 349 -13.52 -35.17 -2.76
CA ILE A 349 -13.48 -33.81 -2.20
C ILE A 349 -12.04 -33.29 -2.19
N LYS A 350 -11.09 -34.12 -1.76
CA LYS A 350 -9.66 -33.76 -1.73
C LYS A 350 -9.10 -33.51 -3.13
N LYS A 351 -9.47 -34.34 -4.10
CA LYS A 351 -9.12 -34.17 -5.53
C LYS A 351 -9.63 -32.84 -6.09
N SER A 352 -10.84 -32.44 -5.74
CA SER A 352 -11.42 -31.16 -6.17
C SER A 352 -10.79 -29.96 -5.46
N ILE A 353 -10.48 -30.08 -4.17
CA ILE A 353 -9.70 -29.05 -3.44
C ILE A 353 -8.31 -28.89 -4.05
N ALA A 354 -7.67 -29.97 -4.54
CA ALA A 354 -6.41 -29.86 -5.27
C ALA A 354 -6.56 -28.99 -6.53
N CYS A 355 -7.59 -29.25 -7.35
CA CYS A 355 -7.89 -28.46 -8.53
C CYS A 355 -8.19 -26.99 -8.19
N LEU A 356 -8.89 -26.75 -7.07
CA LEU A 356 -9.17 -25.40 -6.57
C LEU A 356 -7.89 -24.61 -6.26
N LEU A 357 -6.90 -25.25 -5.62
CA LEU A 357 -5.63 -24.64 -5.24
C LEU A 357 -4.78 -24.24 -6.44
N PHE A 358 -4.78 -25.05 -7.50
CA PHE A 358 -4.06 -24.71 -8.74
C PHE A 358 -4.79 -23.65 -9.57
N GLY A 359 -6.12 -23.58 -9.46
CA GLY A 359 -6.95 -22.65 -10.23
C GLY A 359 -6.94 -22.95 -11.73
N GLY A 360 -7.61 -22.08 -12.49
CA GLY A 360 -7.68 -22.19 -13.95
C GLY A 360 -7.18 -20.96 -14.70
N SER A 361 -7.03 -21.10 -16.01
CA SER A 361 -6.59 -20.00 -16.86
C SER A 361 -7.76 -19.05 -17.17
N ARG A 362 -7.60 -17.77 -16.86
CA ARG A 362 -8.53 -16.73 -17.34
C ARG A 362 -8.32 -16.49 -18.83
N LYS A 363 -9.40 -16.60 -19.61
CA LYS A 363 -9.35 -16.34 -21.05
C LYS A 363 -10.07 -15.03 -21.36
N ARG A 364 -9.33 -14.09 -21.92
CA ARG A 364 -9.89 -12.88 -22.52
C ARG A 364 -10.19 -13.18 -23.98
N LEU A 365 -11.46 -13.15 -24.35
CA LEU A 365 -11.86 -13.26 -25.74
C LEU A 365 -11.55 -11.94 -26.46
N PRO A 366 -11.38 -11.95 -27.80
CA PRO A 366 -11.19 -10.74 -28.59
C PRO A 366 -12.36 -9.74 -28.44
N ASP A 367 -13.56 -10.22 -28.10
CA ASP A 367 -14.76 -9.40 -27.87
C ASP A 367 -14.74 -8.61 -26.54
N GLY A 368 -13.64 -8.68 -25.77
CA GLY A 368 -13.52 -8.01 -24.46
C GLY A 368 -14.19 -8.76 -23.30
N LEU A 369 -14.96 -9.81 -23.58
CA LEU A 369 -15.52 -10.70 -22.56
C LEU A 369 -14.42 -11.51 -21.90
N THR A 370 -14.36 -11.46 -20.57
CA THR A 370 -13.46 -12.28 -19.77
C THR A 370 -14.20 -13.49 -19.24
N ARG A 371 -13.79 -14.70 -19.64
CA ARG A 371 -14.33 -15.93 -19.06
C ARG A 371 -13.59 -16.25 -17.76
N ARG A 372 -14.37 -16.53 -16.71
CA ARG A 372 -13.88 -17.00 -15.42
C ARG A 372 -13.09 -18.30 -15.60
N GLY A 373 -11.92 -18.38 -14.97
CA GLY A 373 -11.11 -19.60 -14.88
C GLY A 373 -11.11 -20.24 -13.50
N ASP A 374 -11.62 -19.53 -12.49
CA ASP A 374 -11.62 -19.96 -11.10
C ASP A 374 -12.82 -20.87 -10.82
N ILE A 375 -12.61 -21.90 -9.98
CA ILE A 375 -13.61 -22.92 -9.67
C ILE A 375 -14.25 -22.58 -8.31
N ASN A 376 -15.56 -22.78 -8.18
CA ASN A 376 -16.25 -22.65 -6.90
C ASN A 376 -16.75 -24.01 -6.41
N ILE A 377 -16.50 -24.31 -5.12
CA ILE A 377 -16.86 -25.59 -4.50
C ILE A 377 -17.78 -25.34 -3.30
N LEU A 378 -18.87 -26.09 -3.22
CA LEU A 378 -19.80 -26.10 -2.09
C LEU A 378 -19.81 -27.48 -1.41
N LEU A 379 -19.57 -27.49 -0.09
CA LEU A 379 -19.65 -28.67 0.76
C LEU A 379 -20.92 -28.60 1.62
N LEU A 380 -21.91 -29.43 1.29
CA LEU A 380 -23.13 -29.62 2.06
C LEU A 380 -23.02 -30.91 2.87
N GLY A 381 -23.60 -30.95 4.06
CA GLY A 381 -23.66 -32.21 4.79
C GLY A 381 -23.99 -32.05 6.26
N ASP A 382 -23.87 -33.15 6.98
CA ASP A 382 -24.18 -33.22 8.40
C ASP A 382 -23.05 -32.59 9.24
N PRO A 383 -23.35 -32.05 10.44
CA PRO A 383 -22.32 -31.61 11.37
C PRO A 383 -21.48 -32.81 11.83
N GLY A 384 -20.18 -32.59 12.07
CA GLY A 384 -19.25 -33.65 12.49
C GLY A 384 -18.43 -34.28 11.36
N THR A 385 -18.73 -33.97 10.10
CA THR A 385 -18.01 -34.48 8.90
C THR A 385 -16.68 -33.77 8.59
N ALA A 386 -16.04 -33.15 9.59
CA ALA A 386 -14.76 -32.42 9.47
C ALA A 386 -14.68 -31.31 8.39
N LYS A 387 -15.81 -30.84 7.83
CA LYS A 387 -15.88 -29.77 6.82
C LYS A 387 -15.10 -28.50 7.20
N SER A 388 -15.31 -27.97 8.41
CA SER A 388 -14.60 -26.77 8.88
C SER A 388 -13.09 -27.00 9.01
N GLN A 389 -12.65 -28.24 9.27
CA GLN A 389 -11.23 -28.58 9.35
C GLN A 389 -10.58 -28.60 7.96
N LEU A 390 -11.31 -29.05 6.93
CA LEU A 390 -10.88 -28.93 5.53
C LEU A 390 -10.69 -27.47 5.13
N LEU A 391 -11.66 -26.60 5.46
CA LEU A 391 -11.55 -25.16 5.19
C LEU A 391 -10.31 -24.53 5.82
N LYS A 392 -10.04 -24.84 7.10
CA LYS A 392 -8.85 -24.36 7.82
C LYS A 392 -7.55 -24.94 7.27
N PHE A 393 -7.57 -26.15 6.71
CA PHE A 393 -6.41 -26.72 6.04
C PHE A 393 -6.11 -25.97 4.74
N VAL A 394 -7.14 -25.72 3.92
CA VAL A 394 -7.01 -24.93 2.68
C VAL A 394 -6.51 -23.52 2.99
N GLU A 395 -7.00 -22.89 4.05
CA GLU A 395 -6.53 -21.59 4.50
C GLU A 395 -5.01 -21.57 4.77
N LYS A 396 -4.47 -22.64 5.37
CA LYS A 396 -3.04 -22.75 5.69
C LYS A 396 -2.16 -23.08 4.48
N VAL A 397 -2.69 -23.83 3.51
CA VAL A 397 -1.91 -24.29 2.35
C VAL A 397 -1.93 -23.28 1.21
N ALA A 398 -3.04 -22.56 1.05
CA ALA A 398 -3.17 -21.59 -0.03
C ALA A 398 -2.22 -20.40 0.17
N PRO A 399 -1.59 -19.88 -0.91
CA PRO A 399 -0.71 -18.72 -0.83
C PRO A 399 -1.48 -17.45 -0.41
N ILE A 400 -2.77 -17.39 -0.72
CA ILE A 400 -3.69 -16.37 -0.25
C ILE A 400 -4.99 -17.06 0.06
N ALA A 401 -5.34 -17.07 1.33
CA ALA A 401 -6.69 -17.42 1.74
C ALA A 401 -7.17 -16.54 2.89
N VAL A 402 -8.48 -16.33 2.90
CA VAL A 402 -9.16 -15.65 4.00
C VAL A 402 -10.27 -16.58 4.47
N TYR A 403 -10.19 -16.99 5.73
CA TYR A 403 -11.26 -17.73 6.39
C TYR A 403 -12.26 -16.78 7.02
N THR A 404 -13.53 -17.01 6.73
CA THR A 404 -14.65 -16.21 7.22
C THR A 404 -15.80 -17.12 7.64
N SER A 405 -16.56 -16.70 8.65
CA SER A 405 -17.78 -17.38 9.08
C SER A 405 -19.00 -16.53 8.71
N GLY A 406 -20.04 -17.16 8.15
CA GLY A 406 -21.25 -16.48 7.67
C GLY A 406 -21.98 -15.64 8.72
N LYS A 407 -21.86 -15.98 10.01
CA LYS A 407 -22.43 -15.18 11.11
C LYS A 407 -21.57 -14.00 11.55
N GLY A 408 -20.25 -14.17 11.57
CA GLY A 408 -19.28 -13.17 12.06
C GLY A 408 -18.87 -12.16 11.00
N SER A 409 -19.15 -12.45 9.74
CA SER A 409 -18.80 -11.62 8.60
C SER A 409 -19.96 -10.68 8.30
N SER A 410 -20.06 -9.59 9.05
CA SER A 410 -20.93 -8.48 8.65
C SER A 410 -20.62 -8.01 7.22
N ALA A 411 -21.53 -7.28 6.58
CA ALA A 411 -21.31 -6.66 5.26
C ALA A 411 -19.98 -5.92 5.11
N ALA A 412 -19.47 -5.32 6.20
CA ALA A 412 -18.17 -4.66 6.22
C ALA A 412 -16.97 -5.62 6.26
N GLY A 413 -17.19 -6.85 6.73
CA GLY A 413 -16.17 -7.89 6.83
C GLY A 413 -16.06 -8.76 5.58
N LEU A 414 -17.17 -9.09 4.91
CA LEU A 414 -17.12 -9.91 3.68
C LEU A 414 -16.92 -9.07 2.41
N THR A 415 -17.70 -7.99 2.30
CA THR A 415 -17.64 -7.02 1.20
C THR A 415 -16.91 -5.77 1.65
N ALA A 416 -16.69 -4.83 0.73
CA ALA A 416 -16.08 -3.56 1.09
C ALA A 416 -17.09 -2.59 1.74
N SER A 417 -16.63 -1.89 2.77
CA SER A 417 -17.40 -0.88 3.50
C SER A 417 -16.87 0.52 3.26
N VAL A 418 -17.76 1.51 3.39
CA VAL A 418 -17.40 2.93 3.33
C VAL A 418 -17.58 3.53 4.72
N ASN A 419 -16.47 3.76 5.40
CA ASN A 419 -16.44 4.27 6.76
C ASN A 419 -16.03 5.75 6.75
N ARG A 420 -16.69 6.58 7.56
CA ARG A 420 -16.33 7.99 7.70
C ARG A 420 -15.29 8.15 8.80
N ASP A 421 -14.11 8.68 8.46
CA ASP A 421 -13.07 8.92 9.46
C ASP A 421 -13.50 10.05 10.42
N PRO A 422 -13.50 9.83 11.75
CA PRO A 422 -13.93 10.83 12.72
C PRO A 422 -13.04 12.09 12.73
N GLN A 423 -11.76 11.99 12.35
CA GLN A 423 -10.85 13.14 12.38
C GLN A 423 -10.99 14.03 11.15
N SER A 424 -10.89 13.42 9.96
CA SER A 424 -10.95 14.16 8.69
C SER A 424 -12.38 14.38 8.17
N ARG A 425 -13.37 13.66 8.71
CA ARG A 425 -14.75 13.59 8.21
C ARG A 425 -14.87 13.15 6.75
N SER A 426 -13.78 12.68 6.13
CA SER A 426 -13.81 12.11 4.78
C SER A 426 -14.23 10.65 4.81
N PHE A 427 -14.85 10.22 3.72
CA PHE A 427 -15.15 8.81 3.50
C PHE A 427 -13.87 8.06 3.13
N ILE A 428 -13.63 6.95 3.81
CA ILE A 428 -12.56 6.00 3.55
C ILE A 428 -13.23 4.70 3.13
N MET A 429 -12.71 4.10 2.08
CA MET A 429 -13.14 2.79 1.64
C MET A 429 -12.25 1.73 2.28
N GLU A 430 -12.87 0.72 2.86
CA GLU A 430 -12.21 -0.40 3.53
C GLU A 430 -12.59 -1.69 2.80
N GLY A 431 -11.59 -2.42 2.31
CA GLY A 431 -11.80 -3.68 1.59
C GLY A 431 -12.23 -4.80 2.52
N GLY A 432 -13.26 -5.56 2.13
CA GLY A 432 -13.66 -6.79 2.83
C GLY A 432 -12.80 -7.99 2.49
N ALA A 433 -13.10 -9.13 3.10
CA ALA A 433 -12.41 -10.40 2.93
C ALA A 433 -12.26 -10.81 1.46
N MET A 434 -13.30 -10.63 0.63
CA MET A 434 -13.24 -10.99 -0.79
C MET A 434 -12.26 -10.11 -1.59
N VAL A 435 -12.15 -8.83 -1.24
CA VAL A 435 -11.22 -7.89 -1.90
C VAL A 435 -9.79 -8.17 -1.47
N LEU A 436 -9.59 -8.53 -0.19
CA LEU A 436 -8.29 -8.94 0.33
C LEU A 436 -7.80 -10.25 -0.30
N ALA A 437 -8.73 -11.18 -0.56
CA ALA A 437 -8.47 -12.48 -1.18
C ALA A 437 -8.40 -12.47 -2.73
N ASP A 438 -8.28 -11.30 -3.36
CA ASP A 438 -8.10 -11.20 -4.82
C ASP A 438 -6.88 -12.05 -5.29
N GLY A 439 -7.10 -12.91 -6.27
CA GLY A 439 -6.11 -13.89 -6.76
C GLY A 439 -5.86 -15.08 -5.82
N GLY A 440 -6.72 -15.31 -4.82
CA GLY A 440 -6.62 -16.40 -3.84
C GLY A 440 -7.94 -17.14 -3.65
N ILE A 441 -8.11 -17.72 -2.46
CA ILE A 441 -9.28 -18.52 -2.08
C ILE A 441 -9.99 -17.86 -0.90
N VAL A 442 -11.32 -17.78 -0.95
CA VAL A 442 -12.13 -17.39 0.20
C VAL A 442 -12.79 -18.64 0.75
N CYS A 443 -12.49 -18.96 2.01
CA CYS A 443 -13.12 -20.03 2.75
C CYS A 443 -14.28 -19.46 3.57
N ILE A 444 -15.51 -19.93 3.32
CA ILE A 444 -16.71 -19.49 4.04
C ILE A 444 -17.30 -20.68 4.78
N ASP A 445 -17.33 -20.60 6.11
CA ASP A 445 -18.04 -21.57 6.96
C ASP A 445 -19.42 -21.02 7.36
N GLU A 446 -20.38 -21.90 7.66
CA GLU A 446 -21.78 -21.56 7.92
C GLU A 446 -22.39 -20.66 6.82
N PHE A 447 -22.19 -21.02 5.55
CA PHE A 447 -22.73 -20.26 4.41
C PHE A 447 -24.27 -20.17 4.42
N ASP A 448 -24.95 -21.12 5.07
CA ASP A 448 -26.39 -21.15 5.34
C ASP A 448 -26.85 -19.99 6.25
N LYS A 449 -26.01 -19.54 7.18
CA LYS A 449 -26.40 -18.59 8.24
C LYS A 449 -26.04 -17.13 7.91
N MET A 450 -25.82 -16.85 6.63
CA MET A 450 -25.44 -15.54 6.13
C MET A 450 -26.67 -14.64 5.94
N ARG A 451 -26.48 -13.33 6.10
CA ARG A 451 -27.52 -12.32 5.84
C ARG A 451 -27.80 -12.20 4.34
N GLU A 452 -29.02 -11.83 3.99
CA GLU A 452 -29.44 -11.65 2.59
C GLU A 452 -28.68 -10.53 1.87
N ASP A 453 -28.37 -9.42 2.56
CA ASP A 453 -27.61 -8.29 1.97
C ASP A 453 -26.23 -8.73 1.45
N ASP A 454 -25.56 -9.61 2.21
CA ASP A 454 -24.22 -10.11 1.88
C ASP A 454 -24.27 -11.11 0.73
N ARG A 455 -25.37 -11.88 0.65
CA ARG A 455 -25.64 -12.84 -0.41
C ARG A 455 -25.70 -12.15 -1.78
N VAL A 456 -26.32 -10.97 -1.89
CA VAL A 456 -26.38 -10.18 -3.15
C VAL A 456 -24.99 -9.79 -3.64
N ALA A 457 -24.10 -9.36 -2.75
CA ALA A 457 -22.76 -8.97 -3.14
C ALA A 457 -21.89 -10.16 -3.57
N ILE A 458 -22.04 -11.33 -2.92
CA ILE A 458 -21.39 -12.57 -3.37
C ILE A 458 -21.89 -12.98 -4.76
N HIS A 459 -23.18 -12.81 -5.04
CA HIS A 459 -23.74 -13.14 -6.36
C HIS A 459 -23.08 -12.36 -7.49
N GLU A 460 -22.82 -11.08 -7.28
CA GLU A 460 -22.07 -10.24 -8.21
C GLU A 460 -20.60 -10.71 -8.31
N ALA A 461 -19.96 -10.90 -7.16
CA ALA A 461 -18.56 -11.25 -7.07
C ALA A 461 -18.21 -12.62 -7.68
N MET A 462 -19.05 -13.66 -7.50
CA MET A 462 -18.81 -15.00 -8.06
C MET A 462 -18.96 -15.03 -9.58
N GLU A 463 -19.81 -14.17 -10.14
CA GLU A 463 -20.11 -14.13 -11.57
C GLU A 463 -19.13 -13.22 -12.32
N GLN A 464 -19.04 -11.95 -11.90
CA GLN A 464 -18.28 -10.92 -12.59
C GLN A 464 -16.85 -10.79 -12.05
N GLN A 465 -16.57 -11.34 -10.87
CA GLN A 465 -15.28 -11.22 -10.17
C GLN A 465 -14.89 -9.75 -9.89
N THR A 466 -15.92 -8.93 -9.74
CA THR A 466 -15.86 -7.52 -9.37
C THR A 466 -16.98 -7.22 -8.38
N ILE A 467 -16.74 -6.29 -7.47
CA ILE A 467 -17.72 -5.78 -6.52
C ILE A 467 -17.90 -4.29 -6.80
N SER A 468 -19.09 -3.90 -7.23
CA SER A 468 -19.44 -2.50 -7.43
C SER A 468 -19.97 -1.88 -6.13
N ILE A 469 -19.47 -0.69 -5.79
CA ILE A 469 -19.90 0.06 -4.61
C ILE A 469 -20.35 1.43 -5.08
N ALA A 470 -21.62 1.73 -4.83
CA ALA A 470 -22.23 3.05 -5.05
C ALA A 470 -22.78 3.57 -3.72
N LYS A 471 -21.90 3.97 -2.80
CA LYS A 471 -22.27 4.46 -1.46
C LYS A 471 -21.57 5.78 -1.14
N ALA A 472 -22.26 6.67 -0.43
CA ALA A 472 -21.71 7.95 0.04
C ALA A 472 -21.07 8.84 -1.07
N GLY A 473 -21.62 8.80 -2.29
CA GLY A 473 -21.12 9.56 -3.43
C GLY A 473 -19.87 8.98 -4.10
N ILE A 474 -19.40 7.81 -3.65
CA ILE A 474 -18.29 7.08 -4.26
C ILE A 474 -18.88 5.97 -5.13
N THR A 475 -18.58 6.01 -6.43
CA THR A 475 -18.92 4.97 -7.41
C THR A 475 -17.63 4.32 -7.89
N THR A 476 -17.33 3.15 -7.35
CA THR A 476 -16.06 2.45 -7.63
C THR A 476 -16.29 0.95 -7.72
N THR A 477 -15.61 0.32 -8.66
CA THR A 477 -15.59 -1.13 -8.82
C THR A 477 -14.28 -1.67 -8.28
N LEU A 478 -14.35 -2.58 -7.31
CA LEU A 478 -13.20 -3.31 -6.78
C LEU A 478 -13.12 -4.68 -7.44
N ASN A 479 -11.91 -5.16 -7.71
CA ASN A 479 -11.72 -6.51 -8.24
C ASN A 479 -11.74 -7.53 -7.09
N SER A 480 -12.42 -8.65 -7.31
CA SER A 480 -12.54 -9.75 -6.35
C SER A 480 -12.32 -11.08 -7.07
N ARG A 481 -11.11 -11.27 -7.61
CA ARG A 481 -10.73 -12.45 -8.39
C ARG A 481 -10.41 -13.63 -7.49
N CYS A 482 -11.39 -14.10 -6.73
CA CYS A 482 -11.21 -15.19 -5.80
C CYS A 482 -12.02 -16.43 -6.19
N SER A 483 -11.49 -17.59 -5.82
CA SER A 483 -12.24 -18.84 -5.80
C SER A 483 -12.98 -18.96 -4.47
N VAL A 484 -14.23 -19.40 -4.48
CA VAL A 484 -15.03 -19.56 -3.26
C VAL A 484 -15.09 -21.04 -2.88
N LEU A 485 -14.67 -21.34 -1.66
CA LEU A 485 -14.87 -22.64 -1.01
C LEU A 485 -15.85 -22.44 0.16
N ALA A 486 -17.08 -22.91 0.00
CA ALA A 486 -18.13 -22.74 0.98
C ALA A 486 -18.47 -24.07 1.67
N ALA A 487 -18.68 -24.03 2.98
CA ALA A 487 -19.29 -25.12 3.74
C ALA A 487 -20.65 -24.66 4.29
N ALA A 488 -21.64 -25.52 4.15
CA ALA A 488 -22.98 -25.31 4.68
C ALA A 488 -23.51 -26.60 5.32
N ASN A 489 -24.47 -26.44 6.21
CA ASN A 489 -25.17 -27.53 6.88
C ASN A 489 -26.60 -27.64 6.34
N SER A 490 -27.17 -28.85 6.38
CA SER A 490 -28.59 -29.06 6.11
C SER A 490 -29.45 -28.38 7.19
N VAL A 491 -30.62 -27.87 6.82
CA VAL A 491 -31.57 -27.20 7.72
C VAL A 491 -31.98 -28.10 8.88
N TYR A 492 -32.16 -29.39 8.61
CA TYR A 492 -32.57 -30.40 9.60
C TYR A 492 -31.39 -31.09 10.30
N GLY A 493 -30.15 -30.67 10.02
CA GLY A 493 -28.93 -31.26 10.58
C GLY A 493 -28.58 -32.65 10.04
N ARG A 494 -29.55 -33.38 9.46
CA ARG A 494 -29.34 -34.60 8.69
C ARG A 494 -29.82 -34.41 7.26
N TRP A 495 -29.11 -35.01 6.32
CA TRP A 495 -29.54 -35.07 4.92
C TRP A 495 -30.58 -36.18 4.71
N ASP A 496 -31.79 -35.82 4.26
CA ASP A 496 -32.86 -36.77 3.97
C ASP A 496 -33.12 -36.83 2.45
N ASP A 497 -32.71 -37.92 1.81
CA ASP A 497 -32.90 -38.10 0.36
C ASP A 497 -34.37 -38.12 -0.09
N SER A 498 -35.31 -38.33 0.84
CA SER A 498 -36.74 -38.33 0.54
C SER A 498 -37.32 -36.92 0.37
N LYS A 499 -36.68 -35.91 0.97
CA LYS A 499 -37.10 -34.50 0.95
C LYS A 499 -36.13 -33.66 0.11
N GLY A 500 -36.14 -33.89 -1.20
CA GLY A 500 -35.16 -33.32 -2.13
C GLY A 500 -34.94 -31.81 -2.00
N ASP A 501 -35.98 -31.00 -2.25
CA ASP A 501 -35.85 -29.53 -2.30
C ASP A 501 -35.92 -28.86 -0.93
N GLU A 502 -36.55 -29.49 0.07
CA GLU A 502 -36.73 -28.91 1.41
C GLU A 502 -35.44 -28.95 2.27
N ASN A 503 -34.42 -29.69 1.82
CA ASN A 503 -33.15 -29.82 2.54
C ASN A 503 -32.24 -28.57 2.40
N ILE A 504 -32.50 -27.70 1.43
CA ILE A 504 -31.62 -26.59 1.06
C ILE A 504 -32.37 -25.25 1.13
N ASP A 505 -31.91 -24.33 1.98
CA ASP A 505 -32.46 -22.97 2.11
C ASP A 505 -31.80 -21.95 1.15
N PHE A 506 -31.32 -22.42 0.00
CA PHE A 506 -30.65 -21.58 -1.00
C PHE A 506 -31.53 -21.36 -2.23
N MET A 507 -31.49 -20.14 -2.75
CA MET A 507 -32.08 -19.87 -4.06
C MET A 507 -31.31 -20.68 -5.13
N PRO A 508 -32.00 -21.29 -6.11
CA PRO A 508 -31.35 -22.05 -7.19
C PRO A 508 -30.28 -21.28 -7.96
N THR A 509 -30.39 -19.95 -7.98
CA THR A 509 -29.42 -19.04 -8.59
C THR A 509 -28.05 -19.07 -7.91
N ILE A 510 -27.96 -19.40 -6.61
CA ILE A 510 -26.69 -19.59 -5.91
C ILE A 510 -26.06 -20.91 -6.34
N LEU A 511 -26.86 -21.98 -6.30
CA LEU A 511 -26.41 -23.33 -6.63
C LEU A 511 -25.87 -23.40 -8.06
N SER A 512 -26.49 -22.69 -9.01
CA SER A 512 -26.01 -22.65 -10.40
C SER A 512 -24.66 -21.96 -10.59
N ARG A 513 -24.15 -21.21 -9.59
CA ARG A 513 -22.85 -20.51 -9.65
C ARG A 513 -21.70 -21.31 -9.04
N PHE A 514 -22.02 -22.38 -8.32
CA PHE A 514 -21.06 -23.37 -7.84
C PHE A 514 -20.84 -24.41 -8.92
N ASP A 515 -19.58 -24.74 -9.20
CA ASP A 515 -19.24 -25.69 -10.26
C ASP A 515 -19.30 -27.13 -9.73
N MET A 516 -18.91 -27.32 -8.47
CA MET A 516 -18.92 -28.61 -7.79
C MET A 516 -19.68 -28.52 -6.48
N ILE A 517 -20.69 -29.37 -6.33
CA ILE A 517 -21.51 -29.47 -5.12
C ILE A 517 -21.31 -30.88 -4.57
N TYR A 518 -20.74 -30.96 -3.37
CA TYR A 518 -20.56 -32.21 -2.65
C TYR A 518 -21.57 -32.31 -1.53
N ILE A 519 -22.24 -33.46 -1.44
CA ILE A 519 -23.11 -33.81 -0.32
C ILE A 519 -22.37 -34.87 0.49
N VAL A 520 -21.99 -34.50 1.70
CA VAL A 520 -21.31 -35.38 2.66
C VAL A 520 -22.37 -35.95 3.60
N LYS A 521 -22.59 -37.27 3.47
CA LYS A 521 -23.52 -38.02 4.32
C LYS A 521 -22.74 -38.83 5.34
N ASP A 522 -23.24 -38.85 6.56
CA ASP A 522 -22.76 -39.74 7.59
C ASP A 522 -23.61 -41.02 7.58
N THR A 523 -23.13 -42.05 6.87
CA THR A 523 -23.77 -43.37 6.82
C THR A 523 -23.14 -44.27 7.86
N HIS A 524 -23.95 -44.80 8.78
CA HIS A 524 -23.49 -45.75 9.78
C HIS A 524 -22.96 -47.04 9.13
N ASP A 525 -21.66 -47.27 9.25
CA ASP A 525 -21.01 -48.53 8.85
C ASP A 525 -19.98 -48.93 9.90
N VAL A 526 -20.18 -50.11 10.50
CA VAL A 526 -19.36 -50.64 11.60
C VAL A 526 -17.91 -50.87 11.14
N ALA A 527 -17.71 -51.28 9.89
CA ALA A 527 -16.38 -51.44 9.32
C ALA A 527 -15.67 -50.08 9.18
N HIS A 528 -16.38 -49.04 8.73
CA HIS A 528 -15.81 -47.70 8.60
C HIS A 528 -15.52 -47.04 9.96
N ASP A 529 -16.41 -47.25 10.94
CA ASP A 529 -16.28 -46.68 12.29
C ASP A 529 -15.05 -47.24 13.01
N THR A 530 -14.75 -48.53 12.84
CA THR A 530 -13.58 -49.19 13.44
C THR A 530 -12.23 -48.73 12.87
N TYR A 531 -12.19 -48.14 11.68
CA TYR A 531 -11.00 -47.48 11.14
C TYR A 531 -10.91 -45.99 11.49
N SER A 532 -12.01 -45.37 11.94
CA SER A 532 -12.11 -43.93 12.20
C SER A 532 -11.76 -43.50 13.63
N SER A 533 -11.81 -44.45 14.58
CA SER A 533 -11.39 -44.29 15.98
C SER A 533 -9.91 -44.61 16.16
#